data_AF-A0A5M8P605-F1
#
_entry.id   AF-A0A5M8P605-F1
#
_cell.length_a   1.000
_cell.length_b   1.000
_cell.length_c   1.000
_cell.angle_alpha   90.00
_cell.angle_beta   90.00
_cell.angle_gamma   90.00
#
_symmetry.space_group_name_H-M   'P 1'
#
loop_
_entity.id
_entity.type
_entity.pdbx_description
1 polymer ?
#
loop_
_entity_poly.entity_id
_entity_poly.type
_entity_poly.pdbx_seq_one_letter_code
_entity_poly.pdbx_strand_id
1 'polypeptide(L)'
;MKIVCLLLIGVLFGGVLYLLKKQINLQNDLADVLKTSNRLVSYFNSQSALQKKAATAQKDEWSVEFRKKIRALIHLEIEKYSNAQRKLQEDVPMLVSAILMKDPPVPPKVFVPKTPKPKPLADKSPVLDIFEAEDFLVEMPLQPLMQESQSEMLPLYASAANQDDCTFYKVTADPDEDTIFLLTLTDADANKALFEVYPSACSKVLKRQNFLETACEVQNLGSQKVTVEEKGEAQKQEDSKWKIVQPAKIKFE
;
A
#
# COMPACT_ATOMS: atom_id res chain seq x y z
N MET A 1 -13.60 10.49 84.35
CA MET A 1 -14.13 10.64 82.97
C MET A 1 -13.26 11.52 82.07
N LYS A 2 -12.93 12.78 82.45
CA LYS A 2 -12.18 13.72 81.58
C LYS A 2 -10.81 13.23 81.08
N ILE A 3 -10.04 12.51 81.91
CA ILE A 3 -8.71 11.99 81.54
C ILE A 3 -8.79 10.92 80.44
N VAL A 4 -9.82 10.07 80.47
CA VAL A 4 -10.00 9.00 79.47
C VAL A 4 -10.33 9.59 78.10
N CYS A 5 -11.14 10.65 78.04
CA CYS A 5 -11.43 11.35 76.78
C CYS A 5 -10.17 11.98 76.16
N LEU A 6 -9.28 12.57 76.98
CA LEU A 6 -8.03 13.15 76.47
C LEU A 6 -7.07 12.08 75.90
N LEU A 7 -6.99 10.90 76.53
CA LEU A 7 -6.20 9.79 76.01
C LEU A 7 -6.75 9.25 74.69
N LEU A 8 -8.08 9.12 74.57
CA LEU A 8 -8.71 8.70 73.31
C LEU A 8 -8.48 9.69 72.16
N ILE A 9 -8.57 10.99 72.43
CA ILE A 9 -8.26 12.03 71.45
C ILE A 9 -6.80 11.95 71.02
N GLY A 10 -5.87 11.73 71.96
CA GLY A 10 -4.45 11.56 71.65
C GLY A 10 -4.15 10.37 70.74
N VAL A 11 -4.79 9.21 71.00
CA VAL A 11 -4.64 8.02 70.16
C VAL A 11 -5.22 8.24 68.77
N LEU A 12 -6.40 8.86 68.65
CA LEU A 12 -7.00 9.18 67.35
C LEU A 12 -6.13 10.16 66.56
N PHE A 13 -5.62 11.21 67.20
CA PHE A 13 -4.75 12.18 66.56
C PHE A 13 -3.42 11.55 66.10
N GLY A 14 -2.82 10.69 66.92
CA GLY A 14 -1.64 9.92 66.54
C GLY A 14 -1.89 8.99 65.35
N GLY A 15 -3.04 8.33 65.32
CA GLY A 15 -3.47 7.49 64.20
C GLY A 15 -3.63 8.27 62.89
N VAL A 16 -4.26 9.44 62.95
CA VAL A 16 -4.42 10.32 61.77
C VAL A 16 -3.07 10.82 61.25
N LEU A 17 -2.16 11.26 62.13
CA LEU A 17 -0.83 11.70 61.73
C LEU A 17 -0.01 10.56 61.10
N TYR A 18 -0.12 9.34 61.62
CA TYR A 18 0.51 8.17 61.04
C TYR A 18 0.00 7.87 59.62
N LEU A 19 -1.33 7.96 59.40
CA LEU A 19 -1.93 7.76 58.09
C LEU A 19 -1.51 8.85 57.09
N LEU A 20 -1.44 10.11 57.51
CA LEU A 20 -0.96 11.22 56.67
C LEU A 20 0.50 11.02 56.27
N LYS A 21 1.37 10.65 57.21
CA LYS A 21 2.79 10.35 56.91
C LYS A 21 2.91 9.19 55.93
N LYS A 22 2.09 8.14 56.10
CA LYS A 22 2.05 7.00 55.19
C LYS A 22 1.61 7.42 53.78
N GLN A 23 0.60 8.28 53.66
CA GLN A 23 0.18 8.81 52.35
C GLN A 23 1.26 9.64 51.67
N ILE A 24 1.96 10.51 52.40
CA ILE A 24 3.05 11.32 51.85
C ILE A 24 4.18 10.44 51.31
N ASN A 25 4.59 9.41 52.07
CA ASN A 25 5.61 8.48 51.60
C ASN A 25 5.16 7.75 50.32
N LEU A 26 3.91 7.32 50.26
CA LEU A 26 3.37 6.62 49.08
C LEU A 26 3.31 7.52 47.84
N GLN A 27 3.04 8.81 48.01
CA GLN A 27 3.09 9.81 46.94
C GLN A 27 4.52 10.02 46.42
N ASN A 28 5.50 10.07 47.33
CA ASN A 28 6.91 10.20 46.95
C ASN A 28 7.40 8.97 46.17
N ASP A 29 7.07 7.76 46.62
CA ASP A 29 7.42 6.52 45.92
C ASP A 29 6.79 6.48 44.52
N LEU A 30 5.53 6.92 44.39
CA LEU A 30 4.84 6.99 43.09
C LEU A 30 5.54 7.98 42.15
N ALA A 31 5.99 9.12 42.65
CA ALA A 31 6.71 10.12 41.86
C ALA A 31 8.05 9.58 41.32
N ASP A 32 8.78 8.82 42.13
CA ASP A 32 10.04 8.18 41.70
C ASP A 32 9.80 7.07 40.67
N VAL A 33 8.74 6.28 40.82
CA VAL A 33 8.33 5.29 39.81
C VAL A 33 7.98 5.96 38.48
N LEU A 34 7.20 7.04 38.50
CA LEU A 34 6.85 7.81 37.30
C LEU A 34 8.09 8.41 36.62
N LYS A 35 9.03 8.94 37.39
CA LYS A 35 10.30 9.48 36.87
C LYS A 35 11.14 8.39 36.19
N THR A 36 11.16 7.19 36.78
CA THR A 36 11.89 6.04 36.23
C THR A 36 11.23 5.52 34.95
N SER A 37 9.89 5.45 34.93
CA SER A 37 9.11 5.09 33.74
C SER A 37 9.37 6.06 32.58
N ASN A 38 9.32 7.37 32.82
CA ASN A 38 9.59 8.38 31.79
C ASN A 38 11.02 8.27 31.22
N ARG A 39 12.02 7.93 32.06
CA ARG A 39 13.39 7.67 31.59
C ARG A 39 13.44 6.45 30.66
N LEU A 40 12.76 5.36 31.00
CA LEU A 40 12.70 4.16 30.16
C LEU A 40 12.02 4.46 28.81
N VAL A 41 10.89 5.17 28.82
CA VAL A 41 10.21 5.58 27.58
C VAL A 41 11.12 6.43 26.69
N SER A 42 11.86 7.38 27.28
CA SER A 42 12.82 8.20 26.52
C SER A 42 13.95 7.36 25.90
N TYR A 43 14.43 6.33 26.62
CA TYR A 43 15.45 5.41 26.13
C TYR A 43 14.93 4.56 24.95
N PHE A 44 13.72 4.00 25.06
CA PHE A 44 13.10 3.25 23.97
C PHE A 44 12.86 4.10 22.72
N ASN A 45 12.40 5.35 22.90
CA ASN A 45 12.21 6.27 21.77
C ASN A 45 13.55 6.61 21.07
N SER A 46 14.62 6.79 21.84
CA SER A 46 15.97 7.02 21.30
C SER A 46 16.49 5.80 20.52
N GLN A 47 16.30 4.58 21.06
CA GLN A 47 16.66 3.33 20.38
C GLN A 47 15.86 3.13 19.09
N SER A 48 14.55 3.40 19.09
CA SER A 48 13.72 3.33 17.89
C SER A 48 14.19 4.33 16.82
N ALA A 49 14.60 5.55 17.21
CA ALA A 49 15.15 6.53 16.28
C ALA A 49 16.49 6.08 15.68
N LEU A 50 17.36 5.44 16.46
CA LEU A 50 18.62 4.87 15.97
C LEU A 50 18.37 3.71 15.00
N GLN A 51 17.42 2.82 15.30
CA GLN A 51 17.05 1.72 14.39
C GLN A 51 16.46 2.24 13.07
N LYS A 52 15.60 3.26 13.13
CA LYS A 52 15.07 3.91 11.91
C LYS A 52 16.19 4.52 11.06
N LYS A 53 17.16 5.19 11.68
CA LYS A 53 18.34 5.75 10.98
C LYS A 53 19.22 4.66 10.36
N ALA A 54 19.43 3.55 11.06
CA ALA A 54 20.18 2.41 10.53
C ALA A 54 19.47 1.76 9.33
N ALA A 55 18.15 1.57 9.42
CA ALA A 55 17.34 1.03 8.34
C ALA A 55 17.33 1.94 7.09
N THR A 56 17.27 3.27 7.27
CA THR A 56 17.37 4.21 6.14
C THR A 56 18.76 4.19 5.51
N ALA A 57 19.83 4.15 6.31
CA ALA A 57 21.20 4.09 5.78
C ALA A 57 21.45 2.79 4.98
N GLN A 58 20.95 1.66 5.46
CA GLN A 58 21.06 0.38 4.77
C GLN A 58 20.23 0.34 3.47
N LYS A 59 19.03 0.95 3.46
CA LYS A 59 18.18 1.07 2.26
C LYS A 59 18.86 1.92 1.18
N ASP A 60 19.53 2.99 1.57
CA ASP A 60 20.25 3.87 0.63
C ASP A 60 21.48 3.17 0.03
N GLU A 61 22.25 2.44 0.85
CA GLU A 61 23.43 1.70 0.38
C GLU A 61 23.05 0.57 -0.60
N TRP A 62 21.98 -0.17 -0.29
CA TRP A 62 21.46 -1.22 -1.19
C TRP A 62 20.90 -0.63 -2.49
N SER A 63 20.27 0.55 -2.43
CA SER A 63 19.76 1.25 -3.62
C SER A 63 20.88 1.68 -4.56
N VAL A 64 22.01 2.16 -4.03
CA VAL A 64 23.13 2.64 -4.84
C VAL A 64 23.84 1.49 -5.55
N GLU A 65 24.17 0.40 -4.84
CA GLU A 65 24.79 -0.79 -5.44
C GLU A 65 23.87 -1.47 -6.46
N PHE A 66 22.57 -1.57 -6.16
CA PHE A 66 21.59 -2.11 -7.10
C PHE A 66 21.49 -1.25 -8.38
N ARG A 67 21.38 0.08 -8.25
CA ARG A 67 21.38 1.01 -9.40
C ARG A 67 22.67 0.94 -10.21
N LYS A 68 23.81 0.69 -9.58
CA LYS A 68 25.11 0.50 -10.26
C LYS A 68 25.11 -0.79 -11.07
N LYS A 69 24.59 -1.89 -10.51
CA LYS A 69 24.47 -3.18 -11.20
C LYS A 69 23.50 -3.13 -12.37
N ILE A 70 22.34 -2.48 -12.21
CA ILE A 70 21.36 -2.25 -13.29
C ILE A 70 22.01 -1.46 -14.43
N ARG A 71 22.74 -0.37 -14.13
CA ARG A 71 23.45 0.42 -15.17
C ARG A 71 24.49 -0.40 -15.92
N ALA A 72 25.26 -1.25 -15.22
CA ALA A 72 26.24 -2.12 -15.86
C ALA A 72 25.58 -3.14 -16.82
N LEU A 73 24.44 -3.72 -16.43
CA LEU A 73 23.69 -4.64 -17.28
C LEU A 73 23.14 -3.96 -18.54
N ILE A 74 22.58 -2.75 -18.38
CA ILE A 74 22.06 -1.97 -19.51
C ILE A 74 23.19 -1.65 -20.50
N HIS A 75 24.35 -1.21 -20.01
CA HIS A 75 25.50 -0.94 -20.89
C HIS A 75 25.96 -2.18 -21.66
N LEU A 76 26.01 -3.34 -21.01
CA LEU A 76 26.42 -4.59 -21.63
C LEU A 76 25.44 -5.04 -22.73
N GLU A 77 24.14 -4.81 -22.53
CA GLU A 77 23.14 -5.15 -23.53
C GLU A 77 23.17 -4.18 -24.72
N ILE A 78 23.34 -2.87 -24.47
CA ILE A 78 23.55 -1.87 -25.53
C ILE A 78 24.78 -2.22 -26.38
N GLU A 79 25.87 -2.66 -25.74
CA GLU A 79 27.09 -3.06 -26.44
C GLU A 79 26.87 -4.29 -27.33
N LYS A 80 26.14 -5.30 -26.84
CA LYS A 80 25.74 -6.47 -27.66
C LYS A 80 24.92 -6.05 -28.89
N TYR A 81 23.92 -5.18 -28.72
CA TYR A 81 23.09 -4.69 -29.82
C TYR A 81 23.92 -3.90 -30.84
N SER A 82 24.81 -3.02 -30.36
CA SER A 82 25.71 -2.23 -31.22
C SER A 82 26.64 -3.13 -32.05
N ASN A 83 27.22 -4.16 -31.42
CA ASN A 83 28.08 -5.13 -32.11
C ASN A 83 27.31 -5.97 -33.12
N ALA A 84 26.07 -6.38 -32.81
CA ALA A 84 25.22 -7.09 -33.76
C ALA A 84 24.87 -6.24 -34.98
N GLN A 85 24.59 -4.94 -34.79
CA GLN A 85 24.33 -4.01 -35.89
C GLN A 85 25.55 -3.79 -36.78
N ARG A 86 26.75 -3.64 -36.20
CA ARG A 86 27.99 -3.54 -36.99
C ARG A 86 28.20 -4.76 -37.88
N LYS A 87 27.97 -5.96 -37.33
CA LYS A 87 28.09 -7.21 -38.09
C LYS A 87 27.09 -7.28 -39.26
N LEU A 88 25.84 -6.88 -39.04
CA LEU A 88 24.84 -6.79 -40.11
C LEU A 88 25.26 -5.78 -41.19
N GLN A 89 25.83 -4.64 -40.80
CA GLN A 89 26.26 -3.60 -41.73
C GLN A 89 27.48 -4.02 -42.56
N GLU A 90 28.35 -4.88 -42.03
CA GLU A 90 29.45 -5.51 -42.77
C GLU A 90 28.96 -6.58 -43.77
N ASP A 91 27.89 -7.31 -43.45
CA ASP A 91 27.35 -8.40 -44.29
C ASP A 91 26.42 -7.92 -45.44
N VAL A 92 25.73 -6.79 -45.26
CA VAL A 92 24.76 -6.24 -46.24
C VAL A 92 25.36 -5.90 -47.62
N PRO A 93 26.55 -5.30 -47.75
CA PRO A 93 27.15 -5.00 -49.06
C PRO A 93 27.37 -6.24 -49.92
N MET A 94 27.69 -7.39 -49.30
CA MET A 94 27.84 -8.66 -50.01
C MET A 94 26.51 -9.19 -50.56
N LEU A 95 25.42 -9.06 -49.79
CA LEU A 95 24.09 -9.51 -50.21
C LEU A 95 23.48 -8.63 -51.31
N VAL A 96 23.64 -7.31 -51.22
CA VAL A 96 23.15 -6.37 -52.24
C VAL A 96 23.83 -6.62 -53.59
N SER A 97 25.13 -6.94 -53.57
CA SER A 97 25.90 -7.29 -54.78
C SER A 97 25.42 -8.59 -55.44
N ALA A 98 25.02 -9.60 -54.63
CA ALA A 98 24.53 -10.88 -55.13
C ALA A 98 23.10 -10.81 -55.70
N ILE A 99 22.27 -9.88 -55.22
CA ILE A 99 20.88 -9.70 -55.69
C ILE A 99 20.86 -8.91 -57.00
N LEU A 100 21.78 -7.96 -57.20
CA LEU A 100 21.83 -7.13 -58.42
C LEU A 100 22.24 -7.90 -59.68
N MET A 101 22.72 -9.16 -59.55
CA MET A 101 23.10 -10.04 -60.66
C MET A 101 22.03 -11.05 -61.07
N LYS A 102 20.83 -11.03 -60.47
CA LYS A 102 19.72 -11.92 -60.88
C LYS A 102 18.74 -11.20 -61.79
N ASP A 103 18.40 -11.89 -62.88
CA ASP A 103 17.57 -11.49 -64.02
C ASP A 103 16.31 -10.66 -63.69
N PRO A 104 15.85 -9.82 -64.64
CA PRO A 104 14.72 -8.91 -64.44
C PRO A 104 13.42 -9.62 -64.02
N PRO A 105 12.61 -8.99 -63.15
CA PRO A 105 11.45 -9.62 -62.54
C PRO A 105 10.32 -9.85 -63.56
N VAL A 106 9.83 -11.08 -63.59
CA VAL A 106 8.62 -11.49 -64.32
C VAL A 106 7.38 -10.84 -63.67
N PRO A 107 6.44 -10.27 -64.44
CA PRO A 107 5.28 -9.56 -63.91
C PRO A 107 4.36 -10.47 -63.07
N PRO A 108 3.80 -9.97 -61.95
CA PRO A 108 3.02 -10.77 -61.01
C PRO A 108 1.65 -11.17 -61.57
N LYS A 109 1.34 -12.48 -61.51
CA LYS A 109 0.00 -13.02 -61.75
C LYS A 109 -0.93 -12.68 -60.57
N VAL A 110 -2.01 -11.99 -60.88
CA VAL A 110 -3.09 -11.61 -59.97
C VAL A 110 -3.71 -12.86 -59.33
N PHE A 111 -3.57 -12.99 -58.01
CA PHE A 111 -4.16 -14.06 -57.22
C PHE A 111 -5.45 -13.53 -56.56
N VAL A 112 -6.60 -14.11 -56.91
CA VAL A 112 -7.90 -13.78 -56.31
C VAL A 112 -8.10 -14.70 -55.09
N PRO A 113 -8.22 -14.16 -53.85
CA PRO A 113 -8.44 -14.98 -52.68
C PRO A 113 -9.90 -15.45 -52.60
N LYS A 114 -10.12 -16.77 -52.51
CA LYS A 114 -11.42 -17.36 -52.19
C LYS A 114 -11.65 -17.31 -50.68
N THR A 115 -12.81 -16.80 -50.29
CA THR A 115 -13.32 -16.73 -48.92
C THR A 115 -13.60 -18.12 -48.34
N PRO A 116 -13.21 -18.40 -47.07
CA PRO A 116 -13.56 -19.64 -46.39
C PRO A 116 -14.96 -19.58 -45.75
N LYS A 117 -15.67 -20.70 -45.84
CA LYS A 117 -17.04 -20.95 -45.37
C LYS A 117 -17.01 -21.38 -43.88
N PRO A 118 -17.86 -20.85 -42.98
CA PRO A 118 -17.87 -21.22 -41.58
C PRO A 118 -18.56 -22.57 -41.34
N LYS A 119 -18.01 -23.38 -40.42
CA LYS A 119 -18.57 -24.66 -39.95
C LYS A 119 -19.24 -24.46 -38.58
N PRO A 120 -20.38 -25.12 -38.29
CA PRO A 120 -21.17 -24.85 -37.09
C PRO A 120 -20.80 -25.69 -35.87
N LEU A 121 -21.21 -25.14 -34.72
CA LEU A 121 -21.25 -25.63 -33.33
C LEU A 121 -21.45 -27.15 -33.16
N ALA A 122 -20.70 -27.72 -32.22
CA ALA A 122 -21.09 -28.94 -31.53
C ALA A 122 -21.05 -28.68 -30.01
N ASP A 123 -22.27 -28.57 -29.51
CA ASP A 123 -22.75 -28.76 -28.15
C ASP A 123 -22.27 -30.10 -27.56
N LYS A 124 -21.98 -30.11 -26.24
CA LYS A 124 -22.13 -31.24 -25.29
C LYS A 124 -21.49 -30.91 -23.94
N SER A 125 -22.33 -30.51 -22.99
CA SER A 125 -22.14 -30.84 -21.57
C SER A 125 -22.28 -32.35 -21.37
N PRO A 126 -21.70 -32.91 -20.29
CA PRO A 126 -22.59 -33.49 -19.30
C PRO A 126 -22.19 -33.24 -17.84
N VAL A 127 -23.27 -33.08 -17.08
CA VAL A 127 -23.48 -33.24 -15.64
C VAL A 127 -22.79 -34.51 -15.11
N LEU A 128 -22.19 -34.43 -13.91
CA LEU A 128 -21.88 -35.59 -13.08
C LEU A 128 -21.98 -35.24 -11.59
N ASP A 129 -23.11 -35.68 -11.04
CA ASP A 129 -23.32 -36.44 -9.81
C ASP A 129 -22.53 -36.09 -8.53
N ILE A 130 -23.25 -35.38 -7.67
CA ILE A 130 -23.56 -35.71 -6.27
C ILE A 130 -22.98 -37.06 -5.80
N PHE A 131 -22.03 -37.02 -4.87
CA PHE A 131 -21.73 -38.13 -3.98
C PHE A 131 -22.12 -37.76 -2.55
N GLU A 132 -22.96 -38.64 -2.00
CA GLU A 132 -23.47 -38.67 -0.64
C GLU A 132 -22.35 -38.98 0.37
N ALA A 133 -22.65 -38.55 1.60
CA ALA A 133 -21.84 -38.61 2.79
C ALA A 133 -21.54 -40.04 3.25
N GLU A 134 -20.33 -40.25 3.76
CA GLU A 134 -20.13 -41.17 4.87
C GLU A 134 -19.24 -40.52 5.94
N ASP A 135 -19.73 -40.66 7.18
CA ASP A 135 -19.18 -40.18 8.43
C ASP A 135 -17.73 -40.64 8.66
N PHE A 136 -16.83 -39.68 8.89
CA PHE A 136 -15.53 -40.00 9.48
C PHE A 136 -15.04 -38.88 10.41
N LEU A 137 -15.09 -39.20 11.70
CA LEU A 137 -14.28 -38.70 12.82
C LEU A 137 -14.24 -37.17 13.09
N VAL A 138 -14.67 -36.85 14.30
CA VAL A 138 -14.57 -35.54 14.96
C VAL A 138 -13.09 -35.14 15.10
N GLU A 139 -12.54 -34.49 14.08
CA GLU A 139 -11.38 -33.61 14.22
C GLU A 139 -11.87 -32.21 14.60
N MET A 140 -11.30 -31.67 15.66
CA MET A 140 -11.48 -30.26 16.04
C MET A 140 -11.25 -29.38 14.81
N PRO A 141 -12.15 -28.43 14.48
CA PRO A 141 -11.87 -27.46 13.43
C PRO A 141 -10.74 -26.56 13.93
N LEU A 142 -9.50 -26.94 13.65
CA LEU A 142 -8.47 -25.97 13.36
C LEU A 142 -9.04 -25.17 12.20
N GLN A 143 -9.59 -23.99 12.52
CA GLN A 143 -9.92 -23.00 11.50
C GLN A 143 -8.73 -22.97 10.56
N PRO A 144 -8.90 -23.28 9.26
CA PRO A 144 -7.84 -22.98 8.34
C PRO A 144 -7.64 -21.48 8.50
N LEU A 145 -6.50 -21.09 9.06
CA LEU A 145 -5.85 -19.87 8.64
C LEU A 145 -5.63 -20.08 7.15
N MET A 146 -6.69 -19.85 6.38
CA MET A 146 -6.60 -19.35 5.04
C MET A 146 -5.78 -18.10 5.20
N GLN A 147 -4.46 -18.27 5.17
CA GLN A 147 -3.64 -17.39 4.37
C GLN A 147 -4.26 -17.47 2.98
N GLU A 148 -5.29 -16.65 2.78
CA GLU A 148 -5.50 -16.01 1.50
C GLU A 148 -4.10 -15.64 1.05
N SER A 149 -3.64 -16.36 0.03
CA SER A 149 -2.57 -15.89 -0.80
C SER A 149 -3.13 -14.62 -1.42
N GLN A 150 -3.07 -13.53 -0.65
CA GLN A 150 -3.26 -12.19 -1.15
C GLN A 150 -2.16 -12.09 -2.19
N SER A 151 -2.56 -12.30 -3.45
CA SER A 151 -1.78 -11.83 -4.56
C SER A 151 -1.41 -10.41 -4.17
N GLU A 152 -0.11 -10.11 -4.08
CA GLU A 152 0.38 -8.84 -3.57
C GLU A 152 -0.09 -7.75 -4.55
N MET A 153 -1.34 -7.32 -4.40
CA MET A 153 -1.94 -6.27 -5.20
C MET A 153 -1.19 -5.01 -4.82
N LEU A 154 -0.35 -4.57 -5.75
CA LEU A 154 0.50 -3.42 -5.58
C LEU A 154 -0.37 -2.19 -5.30
N PRO A 155 -0.29 -1.62 -4.09
CA PRO A 155 -1.01 -0.40 -3.78
C PRO A 155 -0.47 0.73 -4.64
N LEU A 156 -1.36 1.59 -5.09
CA LEU A 156 -1.03 2.84 -5.77
C LEU A 156 -1.33 4.02 -4.85
N TYR A 157 -0.59 5.10 -5.02
CA TYR A 157 -0.66 6.27 -4.17
C TYR A 157 -0.96 7.49 -5.01
N ALA A 158 -1.87 8.34 -4.55
CA ALA A 158 -2.25 9.56 -5.26
C ALA A 158 -2.19 10.79 -4.35
N SER A 159 -1.92 11.95 -4.95
CA SER A 159 -1.67 13.19 -4.21
C SER A 159 -2.92 14.02 -3.95
N ALA A 160 -3.66 14.40 -4.98
CA ALA A 160 -4.90 15.17 -4.87
C ALA A 160 -5.85 14.76 -6.00
N ALA A 161 -7.06 15.30 -6.04
CA ALA A 161 -7.96 15.13 -7.17
C ALA A 161 -8.21 16.48 -7.87
N ASN A 162 -8.35 16.45 -9.20
CA ASN A 162 -8.71 17.61 -9.99
C ASN A 162 -10.20 17.91 -9.84
N GLN A 163 -10.54 19.16 -9.48
CA GLN A 163 -11.92 19.60 -9.27
C GLN A 163 -12.74 19.57 -10.56
N ASP A 164 -12.10 19.82 -11.71
CA ASP A 164 -12.80 19.92 -13.00
C ASP A 164 -13.14 18.54 -13.58
N ASP A 165 -12.20 17.59 -13.51
CA ASP A 165 -12.30 16.29 -14.20
C ASP A 165 -12.54 15.10 -13.25
N CYS A 166 -12.51 15.33 -11.94
CA CYS A 166 -12.51 14.30 -10.89
C CYS A 166 -11.42 13.23 -11.08
N THR A 167 -10.25 13.62 -11.59
CA THR A 167 -9.11 12.71 -11.81
C THR A 167 -8.02 12.90 -10.77
N PHE A 168 -7.40 11.83 -10.31
CA PHE A 168 -6.27 11.90 -9.40
C PHE A 168 -5.02 12.52 -10.06
N TYR A 169 -4.40 13.44 -9.34
CA TYR A 169 -3.08 13.97 -9.62
C TYR A 169 -2.01 12.98 -9.17
N LYS A 170 -1.08 12.69 -10.08
CA LYS A 170 0.17 11.95 -9.84
C LYS A 170 -0.08 10.64 -9.07
N VAL A 171 -0.41 9.58 -9.83
CA VAL A 171 -0.55 8.23 -9.27
C VAL A 171 0.78 7.50 -9.39
N THR A 172 1.36 7.10 -8.26
CA THR A 172 2.68 6.44 -8.17
C THR A 172 2.59 5.11 -7.44
N ALA A 173 3.57 4.23 -7.65
CA ALA A 173 3.68 2.96 -6.92
C ALA A 173 4.28 3.14 -5.52
N ASP A 174 5.06 4.22 -5.32
CA ASP A 174 5.66 4.55 -4.04
C ASP A 174 4.95 5.77 -3.42
N PRO A 175 4.75 5.81 -2.08
CA PRO A 175 4.19 6.95 -1.40
C PRO A 175 5.23 8.09 -1.33
N ASP A 176 4.78 9.29 -1.70
CA ASP A 176 5.55 10.53 -1.62
C ASP A 176 5.08 11.37 -0.44
N GLU A 177 5.79 12.47 -0.17
CA GLU A 177 5.34 13.44 0.84
C GLU A 177 3.96 14.01 0.49
N ASP A 178 3.63 14.19 -0.79
CA ASP A 178 2.35 14.77 -1.21
C ASP A 178 1.21 13.74 -1.33
N THR A 179 1.44 12.48 -0.96
CA THR A 179 0.41 11.43 -1.04
C THR A 179 -0.70 11.67 -0.01
N ILE A 180 -1.95 11.69 -0.48
CA ILE A 180 -3.16 11.81 0.34
C ILE A 180 -4.05 10.57 0.24
N PHE A 181 -4.09 9.91 -0.91
CA PHE A 181 -4.96 8.76 -1.16
C PHE A 181 -4.16 7.48 -1.40
N LEU A 182 -4.72 6.38 -0.93
CA LEU A 182 -4.27 5.01 -1.17
C LEU A 182 -5.30 4.33 -2.08
N LEU A 183 -4.84 3.78 -3.19
CA LEU A 183 -5.65 3.06 -4.17
C LEU A 183 -5.26 1.58 -4.14
N THR A 184 -6.23 0.73 -3.88
CA THR A 184 -6.10 -0.74 -3.89
C THR A 184 -6.85 -1.27 -5.10
N LEU A 185 -6.11 -1.89 -6.03
CA LEU A 185 -6.71 -2.57 -7.18
C LEU A 185 -7.64 -3.69 -6.69
N THR A 186 -8.74 -3.93 -7.40
CA THR A 186 -9.66 -5.03 -7.08
C THR A 186 -9.32 -6.22 -7.99
N ASP A 187 -9.17 -7.43 -7.43
CA ASP A 187 -8.77 -8.65 -8.17
C ASP A 187 -9.60 -8.94 -9.43
N ALA A 188 -10.86 -8.49 -9.45
CA ALA A 188 -11.78 -8.72 -10.54
C ALA A 188 -11.50 -7.84 -11.78
N ASP A 189 -10.96 -6.62 -11.61
CA ASP A 189 -10.85 -5.63 -12.68
C ASP A 189 -9.55 -4.80 -12.50
N ALA A 190 -8.55 -5.04 -13.34
CA ALA A 190 -7.30 -4.25 -13.35
C ALA A 190 -7.50 -2.75 -13.67
N ASN A 191 -8.72 -2.38 -14.09
CA ASN A 191 -9.12 -1.01 -14.39
C ASN A 191 -9.92 -0.35 -13.26
N LYS A 192 -10.20 -1.05 -12.16
CA LYS A 192 -10.91 -0.50 -10.99
C LYS A 192 -10.06 -0.60 -9.74
N ALA A 193 -10.11 0.43 -8.93
CA ALA A 193 -9.44 0.51 -7.65
C ALA A 193 -10.37 1.11 -6.60
N LEU A 194 -10.36 0.53 -5.41
CA LEU A 194 -10.95 1.13 -4.24
C LEU A 194 -9.95 2.09 -3.64
N PHE A 195 -10.38 3.28 -3.23
CA PHE A 195 -9.49 4.26 -2.63
C PHE A 195 -9.96 4.72 -1.25
N GLU A 196 -8.98 5.03 -0.41
CA GLU A 196 -9.16 5.55 0.93
C GLU A 196 -8.10 6.60 1.28
N VAL A 197 -8.30 7.33 2.38
CA VAL A 197 -7.29 8.30 2.85
C VAL A 197 -6.08 7.55 3.38
N TYR A 198 -4.91 7.93 2.88
CA TYR A 198 -3.66 7.35 3.33
C TYR A 198 -3.43 7.65 4.82
N PRO A 199 -3.21 6.63 5.68
CA PRO A 199 -3.14 6.84 7.13
C PRO A 199 -2.09 7.87 7.59
N SER A 200 -0.97 7.97 6.87
CA SER A 200 0.08 8.94 7.19
C SER A 200 -0.25 10.37 6.71
N ALA A 201 -1.26 10.52 5.84
CA ALA A 201 -1.75 11.81 5.37
C ALA A 201 -2.83 12.42 6.28
N CYS A 202 -3.41 11.65 7.22
CA CYS A 202 -4.47 12.12 8.11
C CYS A 202 -4.11 13.43 8.82
N SER A 203 -2.87 13.59 9.30
CA SER A 203 -2.43 14.84 9.94
C SER A 203 -2.36 16.04 8.98
N LYS A 204 -2.14 15.81 7.68
CA LYS A 204 -2.11 16.87 6.65
C LYS A 204 -3.53 17.27 6.27
N VAL A 205 -4.40 16.29 6.08
CA VAL A 205 -5.83 16.45 5.81
C VAL A 205 -6.53 17.22 6.94
N LEU A 206 -6.18 16.95 8.20
CA LEU A 206 -6.70 17.69 9.34
C LEU A 206 -6.29 19.18 9.34
N LYS A 207 -5.10 19.51 8.82
CA LYS A 207 -4.63 20.90 8.71
C LYS A 207 -5.25 21.63 7.50
N ARG A 208 -5.58 20.89 6.44
CA ARG A 208 -6.09 21.41 5.18
C ARG A 208 -7.14 20.45 4.62
N GLN A 209 -8.40 20.69 4.98
CA GLN A 209 -9.52 19.84 4.56
C GLN A 209 -9.81 19.94 3.05
N ASN A 210 -9.39 21.03 2.40
CA ASN A 210 -9.57 21.27 0.97
C ASN A 210 -9.00 20.16 0.07
N PHE A 211 -8.05 19.36 0.57
CA PHE A 211 -7.52 18.22 -0.18
C PHE A 211 -8.56 17.10 -0.41
N LEU A 212 -9.61 17.04 0.41
CA LEU A 212 -10.66 16.03 0.32
C LEU A 212 -11.90 16.49 -0.45
N GLU A 213 -12.13 17.80 -0.58
CA GLU A 213 -13.39 18.37 -1.09
C GLU A 213 -13.81 17.83 -2.46
N THR A 214 -12.85 17.42 -3.29
CA THR A 214 -13.12 16.89 -4.63
C THR A 214 -13.32 15.37 -4.65
N ALA A 215 -12.58 14.64 -3.82
CA ALA A 215 -12.54 13.17 -3.88
C ALA A 215 -13.46 12.49 -2.88
N CYS A 216 -13.94 13.22 -1.87
CA CYS A 216 -14.61 12.66 -0.73
C CYS A 216 -15.77 13.53 -0.25
N GLU A 217 -16.83 12.86 0.19
CA GLU A 217 -17.91 13.47 0.94
C GLU A 217 -17.51 13.55 2.41
N VAL A 218 -17.28 14.78 2.88
CA VAL A 218 -16.87 15.06 4.25
C VAL A 218 -18.09 15.31 5.12
N GLN A 219 -18.33 14.44 6.10
CA GLN A 219 -19.35 14.61 7.13
C GLN A 219 -18.73 15.02 8.47
N ASN A 220 -19.35 16.00 9.14
CA ASN A 220 -18.92 16.67 10.37
C ASN A 220 -17.65 17.53 10.24
N LEU A 221 -17.73 18.76 10.74
CA LEU A 221 -16.68 19.79 10.66
C LEU A 221 -15.92 19.99 11.99
N GLY A 222 -16.14 19.13 12.97
CA GLY A 222 -15.59 19.30 14.31
C GLY A 222 -15.05 18.00 14.86
N SER A 223 -13.77 17.68 14.58
CA SER A 223 -12.78 17.16 15.55
C SER A 223 -11.56 16.46 14.90
N GLN A 224 -10.66 15.97 15.77
CA GLN A 224 -9.23 15.69 15.59
C GLN A 224 -8.89 14.36 14.89
N LYS A 225 -9.88 13.53 14.54
CA LYS A 225 -9.67 12.19 14.00
C LYS A 225 -10.39 12.01 12.66
N VAL A 226 -9.73 11.34 11.72
CA VAL A 226 -10.28 10.99 10.41
C VAL A 226 -10.72 9.54 10.43
N THR A 227 -12.00 9.27 10.19
CA THR A 227 -12.56 7.93 10.07
C THR A 227 -13.13 7.75 8.66
N VAL A 228 -12.74 6.70 7.95
CA VAL A 228 -13.29 6.34 6.64
C VAL A 228 -14.50 5.45 6.87
N GLU A 229 -15.69 5.92 6.52
CA GLU A 229 -16.93 5.13 6.65
C GLU A 229 -17.15 4.26 5.41
N GLU A 230 -16.91 4.81 4.23
CA GLU A 230 -17.10 4.12 2.95
C GLU A 230 -15.91 4.43 2.04
N LYS A 231 -15.29 3.38 1.48
CA LYS A 231 -14.20 3.52 0.51
C LYS A 231 -14.77 4.05 -0.80
N GLY A 232 -14.02 4.90 -1.48
CA GLY A 232 -14.39 5.39 -2.81
C GLY A 232 -13.98 4.41 -3.90
N GLU A 233 -14.52 4.60 -5.10
CA GLU A 233 -14.17 3.80 -6.27
C GLU A 233 -13.57 4.68 -7.37
N ALA A 234 -12.47 4.23 -7.95
CA ALA A 234 -11.76 4.88 -9.02
C ALA A 234 -11.57 3.93 -10.20
N GLN A 235 -11.68 4.47 -11.41
CA GLN A 235 -11.53 3.71 -12.64
C GLN A 235 -10.42 4.32 -13.51
N LYS A 236 -9.60 3.45 -14.09
CA LYS A 236 -8.53 3.85 -15.00
C LYS A 236 -9.11 4.21 -16.37
N GLN A 237 -8.82 5.42 -16.84
CA GLN A 237 -9.15 5.87 -18.20
C GLN A 237 -8.06 5.47 -19.21
N GLU A 238 -8.38 5.57 -20.50
CA GLU A 238 -7.47 5.27 -21.61
C GLU A 238 -6.17 6.11 -21.55
N ASP A 239 -6.23 7.33 -21.01
CA ASP A 239 -5.09 8.24 -20.84
C ASP A 239 -4.17 7.88 -19.65
N SER A 240 -4.31 6.68 -19.06
CA SER A 240 -3.60 6.27 -17.84
C SER A 240 -3.86 7.13 -16.59
N LYS A 241 -4.88 7.99 -16.65
CA LYS A 241 -5.38 8.76 -15.51
C LYS A 241 -6.42 7.93 -14.75
N TRP A 242 -6.47 8.11 -13.44
CA TRP A 242 -7.47 7.49 -12.58
C TRP A 242 -8.58 8.49 -12.30
N LYS A 243 -9.80 8.17 -12.73
CA LYS A 243 -10.99 9.00 -12.50
C LYS A 243 -11.81 8.44 -11.35
N ILE A 244 -12.27 9.32 -10.48
CA ILE A 244 -13.15 9.00 -9.37
C ILE A 244 -14.56 8.76 -9.92
N VAL A 245 -15.08 7.57 -9.71
CA VAL A 245 -16.44 7.18 -10.09
C VAL A 245 -17.37 7.38 -8.90
N GLN A 246 -16.93 6.95 -7.71
CA GLN A 246 -17.67 7.11 -6.46
C GLN A 246 -16.79 7.80 -5.42
N PRO A 247 -17.22 8.95 -4.87
CA PRO A 247 -16.47 9.63 -3.81
C PRO A 247 -16.47 8.81 -2.52
N ALA A 248 -15.37 8.83 -1.78
CA ALA A 248 -15.28 8.17 -0.48
C ALA A 248 -16.05 8.97 0.59
N LYS A 249 -16.69 8.30 1.56
CA LYS A 249 -17.33 8.98 2.70
C LYS A 249 -16.40 9.00 3.90
N ILE A 250 -16.09 10.21 4.35
CA ILE A 250 -15.18 10.44 5.46
C ILE A 250 -15.90 11.21 6.53
N LYS A 251 -15.77 10.74 7.77
CA LYS A 251 -16.30 11.40 8.95
C LYS A 251 -15.16 11.91 9.81
N PHE A 252 -15.24 13.18 10.21
CA PHE A 252 -14.35 13.74 11.22
C PHE A 252 -14.98 13.63 12.61
N GLU A 253 -14.23 13.05 13.55
CA GLU A 253 -14.64 12.79 14.93
C GLU A 253 -13.64 13.29 15.97
#